data_AF-A0A8T5NKP6-F1
#
_entry.id   AF-A0A8T5NKP6-F1
#
_cell.length_a   1.000
_cell.length_b   1.000
_cell.length_c   1.000
_cell.angle_alpha   90.00
_cell.angle_beta   90.00
_cell.angle_gamma   90.00
#
_symmetry.space_group_name_H-M   'P 1'
#
loop_
_entity.id
_entity.type
_entity.pdbx_description
1 polymer ?
#
loop_
_entity_poly.entity_id
_entity_poly.type
_entity_poly.pdbx_seq_one_letter_code
_entity_poly.pdbx_strand_id
1 'polypeptide(L)'
;MKLSKYLEMKEAQGIEKNSHRTYRYVLGYLNTWKDLERITKDDMVEYFNRKEWKAKADSTKNLNTIIIKAYFKDAGKPEVVEWIKRKPLRETISPEQTLTPDDINKLLEVANNHYDKALIAFLYDAGCRISEAQRIKWKDLQDTTDGIIVSIPTKKTNAGYRKVILPFASQYLKNLKIYTYGKDNDFVFNLAYRTHADRIHKISTESRLQKPFTCHKLRHAAATELVLQGVQEGIIKKKMGWSASSPMIARYTHPNDDSVIQATLKIQGKERDARKPTIINQPEKLSITDAAGHLFKLEEENETMKAKIEAMEAKEALRDSQFEMLKNLIISSTIRAADEETLKNVDFNEVKKNLSEALKNK
;
A
#
# COMPACT_ATOMS: atom_id res chain seq x y z
N MET A 1 3.93 -36.10 0.46
CA MET A 1 3.83 -35.26 -0.75
C MET A 1 4.91 -34.18 -0.69
N LYS A 2 5.84 -34.17 -1.66
CA LYS A 2 6.87 -33.12 -1.78
C LYS A 2 6.30 -31.70 -1.72
N LEU A 3 7.06 -30.79 -1.12
CA LEU A 3 6.69 -29.37 -0.99
C LEU A 3 6.42 -28.71 -2.35
N SER A 4 7.27 -28.95 -3.35
CA SER A 4 7.10 -28.37 -4.70
C SER A 4 5.75 -28.72 -5.31
N LYS A 5 5.42 -30.01 -5.33
CA LYS A 5 4.14 -30.52 -5.83
C LYS A 5 2.93 -29.92 -5.10
N TYR A 6 3.02 -29.74 -3.79
CA TYR A 6 1.95 -29.11 -3.03
C TYR A 6 1.77 -27.63 -3.38
N LEU A 7 2.86 -26.89 -3.56
CA LEU A 7 2.79 -25.48 -3.96
C LEU A 7 2.23 -25.31 -5.37
N GLU A 8 2.59 -26.18 -6.32
CA GLU A 8 1.99 -26.22 -7.66
C GLU A 8 0.48 -26.52 -7.58
N MET A 9 0.07 -27.50 -6.77
CA MET A 9 -1.35 -27.80 -6.55
C MET A 9 -2.11 -26.58 -6.00
N LYS A 10 -1.54 -25.84 -5.03
CA LYS A 10 -2.19 -24.65 -4.47
C LYS A 10 -2.27 -23.51 -5.47
N GLU A 11 -1.27 -23.36 -6.33
CA GLU A 11 -1.30 -22.40 -7.43
C GLU A 11 -2.38 -22.74 -8.46
N ALA A 12 -2.50 -24.01 -8.84
CA ALA A 12 -3.56 -24.50 -9.73
C ALA A 12 -4.96 -24.34 -9.13
N GLN A 13 -5.09 -24.40 -7.79
CA GLN A 13 -6.34 -24.10 -7.07
C GLN A 13 -6.67 -22.59 -7.04
N GLY A 14 -5.86 -21.73 -7.66
CA GLY A 14 -6.11 -20.29 -7.77
C GLY A 14 -5.81 -19.51 -6.50
N ILE A 15 -4.93 -20.01 -5.62
CA ILE A 15 -4.55 -19.26 -4.43
C ILE A 15 -3.84 -17.95 -4.81
N GLU A 16 -4.20 -16.84 -4.15
CA GLU A 16 -3.56 -15.54 -4.38
C GLU A 16 -2.03 -15.61 -4.18
N LYS A 17 -1.26 -14.92 -5.03
CA LYS A 17 0.22 -14.95 -5.03
C LYS A 17 0.84 -14.69 -3.65
N ASN A 18 0.27 -13.76 -2.88
CA ASN A 18 0.76 -13.46 -1.54
C ASN A 18 0.55 -14.63 -0.57
N SER A 19 -0.61 -15.28 -0.63
CA SER A 19 -0.90 -16.48 0.15
C SER A 19 0.00 -17.64 -0.27
N HIS A 20 0.25 -17.82 -1.57
CA HIS A 20 1.22 -18.81 -2.07
C HIS A 20 2.62 -18.59 -1.48
N ARG A 21 3.08 -17.33 -1.45
CA ARG A 21 4.34 -16.96 -0.81
C ARG A 21 4.37 -17.30 0.68
N THR A 22 3.29 -17.05 1.41
CA THR A 22 3.18 -17.42 2.82
C THR A 22 3.25 -18.94 3.01
N TYR A 23 2.54 -19.72 2.19
CA TYR A 23 2.60 -21.19 2.23
C TYR A 23 4.03 -21.69 2.00
N ARG A 24 4.70 -21.19 0.96
CA ARG A 24 6.10 -21.51 0.66
C ARG A 24 7.01 -21.19 1.84
N TYR A 25 6.86 -20.02 2.48
CA TYR A 25 7.68 -19.64 3.63
C TYR A 25 7.46 -20.55 4.83
N VAL A 26 6.21 -20.77 5.24
CA VAL A 26 5.88 -21.55 6.44
C VAL A 26 6.28 -23.01 6.26
N LEU A 27 5.89 -23.63 5.15
CA LEU A 27 6.18 -25.04 4.88
C LEU A 27 7.63 -25.25 4.49
N GLY A 28 8.27 -24.27 3.83
CA GLY A 28 9.70 -24.30 3.55
C GLY A 28 10.52 -24.33 4.83
N TYR A 29 10.21 -23.45 5.79
CA TYR A 29 10.88 -23.45 7.09
C TYR A 29 10.71 -24.79 7.83
N LEU A 30 9.50 -25.36 7.81
CA LEU A 30 9.25 -26.67 8.40
C LEU A 30 10.02 -27.78 7.67
N ASN A 31 10.05 -27.75 6.33
CA ASN A 31 10.75 -28.72 5.49
C ASN A 31 12.28 -28.66 5.65
N THR A 32 12.84 -27.48 5.92
CA THR A 32 14.27 -27.33 6.24
C THR A 32 14.62 -27.95 7.59
N TRP A 33 13.70 -27.91 8.56
CA TRP A 33 13.91 -28.59 9.84
C TRP A 33 13.80 -30.10 9.70
N LYS A 34 12.76 -30.61 9.04
CA LYS A 34 12.59 -32.03 8.75
C LYS A 34 11.78 -32.19 7.47
N ASP A 35 12.17 -33.14 6.63
CA ASP A 35 11.45 -33.47 5.40
C ASP A 35 9.96 -33.71 5.70
N LEU A 36 9.10 -32.90 5.10
CA LEU A 36 7.65 -32.92 5.34
C LEU A 36 7.04 -34.30 5.12
N GLU A 37 7.62 -35.11 4.23
CA GLU A 37 7.11 -36.46 3.95
C GLU A 37 7.35 -37.44 5.11
N ARG A 38 8.32 -37.14 5.98
CA ARG A 38 8.78 -38.00 7.08
C ARG A 38 8.39 -37.49 8.47
N ILE A 39 7.73 -36.32 8.56
CA ILE A 39 7.27 -35.77 9.83
C ILE A 39 6.17 -36.66 10.42
N THR A 40 6.32 -36.98 11.69
CA THR A 40 5.37 -37.72 12.53
C THR A 40 4.66 -36.81 13.53
N LYS A 41 3.73 -37.38 14.30
CA LYS A 41 3.08 -36.66 15.41
C LYS A 41 4.08 -36.18 16.46
N ASP A 42 5.03 -37.03 16.86
CA ASP A 42 6.00 -36.71 17.91
C ASP A 42 6.96 -35.61 17.45
N ASP A 43 7.34 -35.63 16.18
CA ASP A 43 8.08 -34.53 15.55
C ASP A 43 7.33 -33.19 15.66
N MET A 44 6.01 -33.19 15.41
CA MET A 44 5.21 -31.96 15.55
C MET A 44 5.14 -31.48 17.00
N VAL A 45 5.10 -32.39 17.98
CA VAL A 45 5.18 -32.06 19.41
C VAL A 45 6.52 -31.39 19.73
N GLU A 46 7.63 -31.94 19.22
CA GLU A 46 8.96 -31.36 19.37
C GLU A 46 9.01 -29.96 18.72
N TYR A 47 8.58 -29.85 17.47
CA TYR A 47 8.60 -28.60 16.70
C TYR A 47 7.86 -27.46 17.41
N PHE A 48 6.67 -27.71 17.97
CA PHE A 48 5.94 -26.69 18.71
C PHE A 48 6.52 -26.37 20.10
N ASN A 49 7.40 -27.22 20.62
CA ASN A 49 8.08 -26.98 21.89
C ASN A 49 9.40 -26.20 21.74
N ARG A 50 9.92 -26.08 20.51
CA ARG A 50 11.11 -25.29 20.18
C ARG A 50 10.97 -23.82 20.59
N LYS A 51 12.09 -23.22 21.01
CA LYS A 51 12.16 -21.81 21.44
C LYS A 51 11.70 -20.86 20.32
N GLU A 52 12.08 -21.16 19.09
CA GLU A 52 11.76 -20.37 17.89
C GLU A 52 10.25 -20.37 17.59
N TRP A 53 9.54 -21.46 17.88
CA TRP A 53 8.08 -21.48 17.79
C TRP A 53 7.45 -20.69 18.93
N LYS A 54 7.91 -20.93 20.17
CA LYS A 54 7.38 -20.27 21.38
C LYS A 54 7.52 -18.74 21.32
N ALA A 55 8.60 -18.23 20.72
CA ALA A 55 8.86 -16.81 20.55
C ALA A 55 7.96 -16.11 19.50
N LYS A 56 7.22 -16.84 18.67
CA LYS A 56 6.32 -16.22 17.68
C LYS A 56 5.08 -15.61 18.34
N ALA A 57 4.59 -14.52 17.77
CA ALA A 57 3.29 -13.96 18.13
C ALA A 57 2.16 -14.98 17.92
N ASP A 58 1.10 -14.92 18.73
CA ASP A 58 -0.01 -15.86 18.67
C ASP A 58 -0.75 -15.83 17.32
N SER A 59 -0.83 -14.66 16.69
CA SER A 59 -1.34 -14.49 15.31
C SER A 59 -0.52 -15.26 14.29
N THR A 60 0.81 -15.19 14.39
CA THR A 60 1.73 -15.95 13.54
C THR A 60 1.62 -17.45 13.80
N LYS A 61 1.58 -17.87 15.08
CA LYS A 61 1.39 -19.29 15.45
C LYS A 61 0.10 -19.83 14.85
N ASN A 62 -1.01 -19.11 15.02
CA ASN A 62 -2.31 -19.53 14.49
C ASN A 62 -2.27 -19.66 12.96
N LEU A 63 -1.78 -18.65 12.22
CA LEU A 63 -1.67 -18.73 10.76
C LEU A 63 -0.78 -19.91 10.30
N ASN A 64 0.38 -20.08 10.93
CA ASN A 64 1.28 -21.18 10.61
C ASN A 64 0.61 -22.52 10.87
N THR A 65 -0.08 -22.68 12.01
CA THR A 65 -0.86 -23.89 12.31
C THR A 65 -1.95 -24.13 11.27
N ILE A 66 -2.64 -23.10 10.74
CA ILE A 66 -3.62 -23.27 9.66
C ILE A 66 -2.96 -23.90 8.43
N ILE A 67 -1.83 -23.34 8.00
CA ILE A 67 -1.12 -23.78 6.80
C ILE A 67 -0.57 -25.20 6.98
N ILE A 68 0.04 -25.48 8.13
CA ILE A 68 0.58 -26.80 8.48
C ILE A 68 -0.55 -27.83 8.51
N LYS A 69 -1.68 -27.53 9.17
CA LYS A 69 -2.84 -28.45 9.21
C LYS A 69 -3.40 -28.70 7.81
N ALA A 70 -3.51 -27.67 6.98
CA ALA A 70 -3.98 -27.81 5.60
C ALA A 70 -3.05 -28.72 4.78
N TYR A 71 -1.73 -28.54 4.88
CA TYR A 71 -0.76 -29.38 4.18
C TYR A 71 -0.89 -30.86 4.55
N PHE A 72 -0.86 -31.21 5.84
CA PHE A 72 -0.90 -32.62 6.25
C PHE A 72 -2.25 -33.27 5.94
N LYS A 73 -3.35 -32.51 6.00
CA LYS A 73 -4.66 -33.00 5.55
C LYS A 73 -4.65 -33.32 4.05
N ASP A 74 -4.17 -32.38 3.22
CA ASP A 74 -4.13 -32.56 1.77
C ASP A 74 -3.10 -33.63 1.34
N ALA A 75 -2.08 -33.88 2.15
CA ALA A 75 -1.08 -34.92 1.94
C ALA A 75 -1.54 -36.32 2.41
N GLY A 76 -2.78 -36.45 2.92
CA GLY A 76 -3.34 -37.73 3.38
C GLY A 76 -2.80 -38.21 4.73
N LYS A 77 -2.27 -37.30 5.56
CA LYS A 77 -1.70 -37.58 6.89
C LYS A 77 -2.34 -36.72 8.00
N PRO A 78 -3.67 -36.66 8.14
CA PRO A 78 -4.33 -35.80 9.13
C PRO A 78 -3.91 -36.12 10.58
N GLU A 79 -3.59 -37.37 10.90
CA GLU A 79 -3.19 -37.86 12.23
C GLU A 79 -1.97 -37.13 12.80
N VAL A 80 -1.08 -36.63 11.94
CA VAL A 80 0.11 -35.85 12.32
C VAL A 80 -0.27 -34.55 13.03
N VAL A 81 -1.46 -33.98 12.73
CA VAL A 81 -1.82 -32.61 13.11
C VAL A 81 -3.24 -32.45 13.69
N GLU A 82 -4.07 -33.48 13.66
CA GLU A 82 -5.48 -33.41 14.07
C GLU A 82 -5.62 -33.00 15.54
N TRP A 83 -4.77 -33.58 16.40
CA TRP A 83 -4.67 -33.31 17.84
C TRP A 83 -4.39 -31.84 18.20
N ILE A 84 -3.91 -31.03 17.26
CA ILE A 84 -3.60 -29.61 17.49
C ILE A 84 -4.90 -28.80 17.55
N LYS A 85 -5.26 -28.34 18.74
CA LYS A 85 -6.38 -27.41 18.94
C LYS A 85 -5.94 -25.98 18.66
N ARG A 86 -6.65 -25.28 17.78
CA ARG A 86 -6.43 -23.84 17.53
C ARG A 86 -7.27 -23.03 18.52
N LYS A 87 -6.65 -22.04 19.17
CA LYS A 87 -7.40 -21.01 19.89
C LYS A 87 -7.87 -19.96 18.87
N PRO A 88 -9.17 -19.65 18.80
CA PRO A 88 -9.63 -18.55 17.96
C PRO A 88 -9.06 -17.24 18.51
N LEU A 89 -8.34 -16.51 17.66
CA LEU A 89 -7.88 -15.16 18.00
C LEU A 89 -9.08 -14.21 17.86
N ARG A 90 -9.76 -13.96 18.97
CA ARG A 90 -10.69 -12.84 19.07
C ARG A 90 -9.89 -11.64 19.55
N GLU A 91 -9.36 -10.88 18.61
CA GLU A 91 -8.88 -9.53 18.91
C GLU A 91 -10.12 -8.66 19.12
N THR A 92 -10.55 -8.50 20.38
CA THR A 92 -11.36 -7.35 20.78
C THR A 92 -10.48 -6.12 20.62
N ILE A 93 -10.97 -5.13 19.88
CA ILE A 93 -10.23 -3.88 19.74
C ILE A 93 -10.39 -3.17 21.08
N SER A 94 -9.28 -3.07 21.82
CA SER A 94 -9.28 -2.34 23.09
C SER A 94 -9.70 -0.87 22.81
N PRO A 95 -10.73 -0.36 23.51
CA PRO A 95 -11.14 1.04 23.40
C PRO A 95 -9.97 2.00 23.63
N GLU A 96 -9.07 1.66 24.54
CA GLU A 96 -7.86 2.44 24.90
C GLU A 96 -6.89 2.58 23.71
N GLN A 97 -6.86 1.58 22.82
CA GLN A 97 -6.03 1.59 21.61
C GLN A 97 -6.74 2.10 20.35
N THR A 98 -7.98 2.59 20.48
CA THR A 98 -8.77 3.12 19.38
C THR A 98 -8.55 4.62 19.28
N LEU A 99 -8.23 5.09 18.07
CA LEU A 99 -8.07 6.52 17.81
C LEU A 99 -9.43 7.20 17.90
N THR A 100 -9.45 8.34 18.58
CA THR A 100 -10.59 9.25 18.67
C THR A 100 -10.46 10.33 17.61
N PRO A 101 -11.53 11.08 17.30
CA PRO A 101 -11.43 12.20 16.37
C PRO A 101 -10.40 13.27 16.83
N ASP A 102 -10.23 13.47 18.14
CA ASP A 102 -9.17 14.34 18.68
C ASP A 102 -7.76 13.82 18.35
N ASP A 103 -7.57 12.50 18.40
CA ASP A 103 -6.31 11.89 17.96
C ASP A 103 -6.08 12.09 16.46
N ILE A 104 -7.15 12.07 15.66
CA ILE A 104 -7.06 12.37 14.21
C ILE A 104 -6.67 13.83 13.98
N ASN A 105 -7.27 14.79 14.70
CA ASN A 105 -6.90 16.20 14.60
C ASN A 105 -5.42 16.42 14.94
N LYS A 106 -4.91 15.82 16.02
CA LYS A 106 -3.48 15.87 16.36
C LYS A 106 -2.58 15.31 15.26
N LEU A 107 -2.97 14.19 14.64
CA LEU A 107 -2.24 13.60 13.52
C LEU A 107 -2.22 14.54 12.30
N LEU A 108 -3.32 15.23 12.02
CA LEU A 108 -3.45 16.18 10.91
C LEU A 108 -2.66 17.47 11.14
N GLU A 109 -2.56 17.93 12.39
CA GLU A 109 -1.75 19.09 12.78
C GLU A 109 -0.26 18.83 12.57
N VAL A 110 0.22 17.66 12.96
CA VAL A 110 1.64 17.27 12.87
C VAL A 110 2.05 16.81 11.47
N ALA A 111 1.12 16.36 10.64
CA ALA A 111 1.42 15.94 9.28
C ALA A 111 2.01 17.12 8.45
N ASN A 112 3.28 16.97 8.04
CA ASN A 112 4.08 18.07 7.50
C ASN A 112 3.70 18.53 6.08
N ASN A 113 2.90 17.78 5.32
CA ASN A 113 2.59 18.11 3.92
C ASN A 113 1.15 17.73 3.53
N HIS A 114 0.66 18.30 2.43
CA HIS A 114 -0.69 18.07 1.92
C HIS A 114 -0.99 16.60 1.63
N TYR A 115 0.02 15.84 1.21
CA TYR A 115 -0.13 14.41 0.93
C TYR A 115 -0.47 13.62 2.20
N ASP A 116 0.31 13.79 3.28
CA ASP A 116 0.09 13.06 4.53
C ASP A 116 -1.24 13.44 5.17
N LYS A 117 -1.57 14.75 5.17
CA LYS A 117 -2.86 15.24 5.66
C LYS A 117 -4.03 14.61 4.88
N ALA A 118 -3.96 14.63 3.55
CA ALA A 118 -4.98 14.04 2.70
C ALA A 118 -5.08 12.52 2.87
N LEU A 119 -3.96 11.81 3.04
CA LEU A 119 -3.98 10.37 3.25
C LEU A 119 -4.65 10.00 4.58
N ILE A 120 -4.32 10.70 5.67
CA ILE A 120 -4.91 10.47 7.00
C ILE A 120 -6.41 10.74 6.96
N ALA A 121 -6.80 11.92 6.45
CA ALA A 121 -8.20 12.31 6.33
C ALA A 121 -8.98 11.32 5.44
N PHE A 122 -8.43 10.94 4.30
CA PHE A 122 -9.06 10.00 3.37
C PHE A 122 -9.27 8.61 3.99
N LEU A 123 -8.25 8.04 4.63
CA LEU A 123 -8.36 6.70 5.23
C LEU A 123 -9.35 6.66 6.39
N TYR A 124 -9.40 7.73 7.19
CA TYR A 124 -10.38 7.87 8.26
C TYR A 124 -11.80 8.03 7.70
N ASP A 125 -12.02 8.96 6.77
CA ASP A 125 -13.35 9.28 6.26
C ASP A 125 -13.91 8.16 5.35
N ALA A 126 -13.09 7.62 4.44
CA ALA A 126 -13.49 6.54 3.54
C ALA A 126 -13.59 5.18 4.26
N GLY A 127 -12.90 5.03 5.41
CA GLY A 127 -12.78 3.77 6.13
C GLY A 127 -12.21 2.63 5.26
N CYS A 128 -11.37 2.93 4.27
CA CYS A 128 -10.86 1.95 3.31
C CYS A 128 -9.52 1.34 3.76
N ARG A 129 -9.04 0.29 3.06
CA ARG A 129 -7.68 -0.23 3.29
C ARG A 129 -6.67 0.65 2.57
N ILE A 130 -5.44 0.75 3.09
CA ILE A 130 -4.36 1.46 2.38
C ILE A 130 -4.17 0.96 0.94
N SER A 131 -4.23 -0.36 0.74
CA SER A 131 -4.10 -0.92 -0.60
C SER A 131 -5.27 -0.54 -1.52
N GLU A 132 -6.45 -0.25 -0.97
CA GLU A 132 -7.58 0.31 -1.73
C GLU A 132 -7.32 1.78 -2.08
N ALA A 133 -6.86 2.58 -1.11
CA ALA A 133 -6.50 3.99 -1.34
C ALA A 133 -5.42 4.16 -2.42
N GLN A 134 -4.40 3.30 -2.42
CA GLN A 134 -3.31 3.30 -3.41
C GLN A 134 -3.76 2.99 -4.85
N ARG A 135 -4.98 2.49 -5.04
CA ARG A 135 -5.54 2.21 -6.38
C ARG A 135 -6.50 3.28 -6.86
N ILE A 136 -6.83 4.27 -6.03
CA ILE A 136 -7.74 5.35 -6.39
C ILE A 136 -7.04 6.32 -7.32
N LYS A 137 -7.73 6.66 -8.42
CA LYS A 137 -7.31 7.69 -9.36
C LYS A 137 -8.16 8.94 -9.19
N TRP A 138 -7.66 10.08 -9.68
CA TRP A 138 -8.39 11.34 -9.57
C TRP A 138 -9.76 11.29 -10.24
N LYS A 139 -9.91 10.55 -11.36
CA LYS A 139 -11.20 10.32 -12.02
C LYS A 139 -12.23 9.52 -11.21
N ASP A 140 -11.78 8.80 -10.18
CA ASP A 140 -12.68 8.03 -9.31
C ASP A 140 -13.33 8.91 -8.23
N LEU A 141 -12.93 10.19 -8.16
CA LEU A 141 -13.45 11.22 -7.25
C LEU A 141 -14.42 12.14 -7.98
N GLN A 142 -15.62 12.27 -7.44
CA GLN A 142 -16.66 13.17 -7.94
C GLN A 142 -16.98 14.22 -6.88
N ASP A 143 -16.77 15.50 -7.21
CA ASP A 143 -17.12 16.61 -6.32
C ASP A 143 -18.64 16.78 -6.23
N THR A 144 -19.11 17.15 -5.04
CA THR A 144 -20.53 17.36 -4.74
C THR A 144 -20.68 18.53 -3.76
N THR A 145 -21.90 18.97 -3.51
CA THR A 145 -22.20 20.00 -2.51
C THR A 145 -21.81 19.58 -1.09
N ASP A 146 -21.93 18.28 -0.79
CA ASP A 146 -21.75 17.73 0.57
C ASP A 146 -20.40 17.04 0.78
N GLY A 147 -19.47 17.18 -0.17
CA GLY A 147 -18.13 16.59 -0.12
C GLY A 147 -17.71 15.90 -1.42
N ILE A 148 -16.82 14.90 -1.34
CA ILE A 148 -16.38 14.13 -2.50
C ILE A 148 -16.90 12.70 -2.44
N ILE A 149 -17.54 12.22 -3.50
CA ILE A 149 -17.86 10.80 -3.65
C ILE A 149 -16.67 10.08 -4.27
N VAL A 150 -16.16 9.05 -3.60
CA VAL A 150 -15.11 8.16 -4.13
C VAL A 150 -15.69 6.81 -4.55
N SER A 151 -15.30 6.32 -5.73
CA SER A 151 -15.56 4.97 -6.18
C SER A 151 -14.38 4.04 -5.85
N ILE A 152 -14.53 3.23 -4.80
CA ILE A 152 -13.45 2.38 -4.29
C ILE A 152 -13.55 0.97 -4.89
N PRO A 153 -12.51 0.45 -5.59
CA PRO A 153 -12.52 -0.89 -6.13
C PRO A 153 -12.59 -1.95 -5.03
N THR A 154 -13.45 -2.96 -5.20
CA THR A 154 -13.63 -4.05 -4.24
C THR A 154 -13.40 -5.40 -4.90
N LYS A 155 -12.45 -6.18 -4.38
CA LYS A 155 -12.28 -7.59 -4.79
C LYS A 155 -13.18 -8.57 -4.01
N LYS A 156 -13.62 -8.19 -2.81
CA LYS A 156 -14.30 -9.09 -1.85
C LYS A 156 -15.82 -9.09 -1.97
N THR A 157 -16.39 -8.18 -2.73
CA THR A 157 -17.84 -8.04 -2.94
C THR A 157 -18.11 -8.12 -4.43
N ASN A 158 -19.15 -8.85 -4.83
CA ASN A 158 -19.52 -9.06 -6.24
C ASN A 158 -19.88 -7.76 -7.00
N ALA A 159 -20.00 -6.63 -6.29
CA ALA A 159 -20.33 -5.32 -6.86
C ALA A 159 -19.19 -4.67 -7.68
N GLY A 160 -17.94 -5.17 -7.59
CA GLY A 160 -16.78 -4.59 -8.28
C GLY A 160 -16.28 -3.26 -7.71
N TYR A 161 -17.17 -2.37 -7.26
CA TYR A 161 -16.87 -1.09 -6.63
C TYR A 161 -17.86 -0.78 -5.50
N ARG A 162 -17.45 0.09 -4.57
CA ARG A 162 -18.35 0.74 -3.60
C ARG A 162 -18.17 2.25 -3.64
N LYS A 163 -19.28 2.99 -3.59
CA LYS A 163 -19.27 4.45 -3.48
C LYS A 163 -19.35 4.88 -2.03
N VAL A 164 -18.53 5.85 -1.65
CA VAL A 164 -18.51 6.43 -0.30
C VAL A 164 -18.40 7.94 -0.44
N ILE A 165 -19.26 8.68 0.28
CA ILE A 165 -19.12 10.13 0.40
C ILE A 165 -18.08 10.47 1.48
N LEU A 166 -17.27 11.47 1.20
CA LEU A 166 -16.16 11.97 2.00
C LEU A 166 -16.37 13.45 2.35
N PRO A 167 -17.23 13.76 3.34
CA PRO A 167 -17.43 15.14 3.77
C PRO A 167 -16.15 15.74 4.35
N PHE A 168 -15.38 14.97 5.13
CA PHE A 168 -14.23 15.47 5.88
C PHE A 168 -12.94 15.50 5.08
N ALA A 169 -12.71 14.52 4.20
CA ALA A 169 -11.49 14.49 3.39
C ALA A 169 -11.55 15.43 2.17
N SER A 170 -12.73 15.99 1.86
CA SER A 170 -12.98 16.74 0.63
C SER A 170 -11.98 17.88 0.39
N GLN A 171 -11.81 18.78 1.36
CA GLN A 171 -10.91 19.93 1.23
C GLN A 171 -9.44 19.52 1.24
N TYR A 172 -9.06 18.49 2.01
CA TYR A 172 -7.70 17.94 1.98
C TYR A 172 -7.35 17.37 0.60
N LEU A 173 -8.28 16.67 -0.05
CA LEU A 173 -8.10 16.13 -1.40
C LEU A 173 -8.01 17.24 -2.46
N LYS A 174 -8.82 18.31 -2.31
CA LYS A 174 -8.75 19.49 -3.20
C LYS A 174 -7.38 20.16 -3.10
N ASN A 175 -6.89 20.38 -1.87
CA ASN A 175 -5.57 20.95 -1.64
C ASN A 175 -4.46 20.04 -2.20
N LEU A 176 -4.57 18.71 -2.04
CA LEU A 176 -3.63 17.76 -2.62
C LEU A 176 -3.64 17.81 -4.15
N LYS A 177 -4.82 17.88 -4.79
CA LYS A 177 -4.92 17.91 -6.26
C LYS A 177 -4.21 19.12 -6.85
N ILE A 178 -4.35 20.28 -6.20
CA ILE A 178 -3.65 21.52 -6.56
C ILE A 178 -2.13 21.32 -6.39
N TYR A 179 -1.70 20.82 -5.23
CA TYR A 179 -0.29 20.60 -4.91
C TYR A 179 0.41 19.64 -5.89
N THR A 180 -0.28 18.58 -6.33
CA THR A 180 0.31 17.54 -7.20
C THR A 180 0.01 17.74 -8.68
N TYR A 181 -0.77 18.76 -9.06
CA TYR A 181 -1.29 18.93 -10.43
C TYR A 181 -1.92 17.64 -10.98
N GLY A 182 -2.68 16.95 -10.13
CA GLY A 182 -3.13 15.58 -10.38
C GLY A 182 -4.09 15.47 -11.58
N LYS A 183 -3.72 14.67 -12.58
CA LYS A 183 -4.57 14.40 -13.76
C LYS A 183 -5.48 13.21 -13.49
N ASP A 184 -6.59 13.13 -14.22
CA ASP A 184 -7.65 12.12 -14.03
C ASP A 184 -7.16 10.67 -13.94
N ASN A 185 -6.14 10.29 -14.72
CA ASN A 185 -5.63 8.93 -14.74
C ASN A 185 -4.49 8.65 -13.75
N ASP A 186 -4.01 9.67 -13.04
CA ASP A 186 -2.97 9.56 -12.02
C ASP A 186 -3.57 9.01 -10.72
N PHE A 187 -2.77 8.25 -9.98
CA PHE A 187 -3.16 7.79 -8.65
C PHE A 187 -3.15 8.96 -7.67
N VAL A 188 -4.21 9.08 -6.87
CA VAL A 188 -4.30 10.08 -5.79
C VAL A 188 -3.19 9.85 -4.78
N PHE A 189 -2.97 8.58 -4.41
CA PHE A 189 -1.99 8.16 -3.43
C PHE A 189 -0.94 7.22 -4.04
N ASN A 190 0.04 7.79 -4.75
CA ASN A 190 1.12 7.00 -5.36
C ASN A 190 2.31 6.85 -4.39
N LEU A 191 2.38 5.75 -3.65
CA LEU A 191 3.51 5.45 -2.77
C LEU A 191 4.00 4.01 -2.90
N ALA A 192 5.33 3.86 -2.98
CA ALA A 192 5.98 2.60 -2.67
C ALA A 192 5.76 2.23 -1.19
N TYR A 193 5.62 0.93 -0.91
CA TYR A 193 5.22 0.44 0.41
C TYR A 193 6.14 0.88 1.56
N ARG A 194 7.46 0.92 1.37
CA ARG A 194 8.43 1.34 2.40
C ARG A 194 8.29 2.82 2.75
N THR A 195 8.16 3.67 1.73
CA THR A 195 7.98 5.12 1.88
C THR A 195 6.74 5.47 2.72
N HIS A 196 5.67 4.68 2.58
CA HIS A 196 4.48 4.85 3.40
C HIS A 196 4.72 4.52 4.88
N ALA A 197 5.39 3.40 5.19
CA ALA A 197 5.62 2.97 6.56
C ALA A 197 6.47 4.01 7.34
N ASP A 198 7.50 4.54 6.70
CA ASP A 198 8.39 5.54 7.31
C ASP A 198 7.66 6.86 7.58
N ARG A 199 6.80 7.31 6.66
CA ARG A 199 5.99 8.53 6.83
C ARG A 199 5.01 8.40 8.00
N ILE A 200 4.29 7.28 8.07
CA ILE A 200 3.36 7.00 9.17
C ILE A 200 4.10 6.89 10.51
N HIS A 201 5.28 6.26 10.53
CA HIS A 201 6.10 6.18 11.73
C HIS A 201 6.56 7.57 12.19
N LYS A 202 7.04 8.42 11.26
CA LYS A 202 7.42 9.81 11.56
C LYS A 202 6.26 10.59 12.20
N ILE A 203 5.07 10.55 11.59
CA ILE A 203 3.88 11.23 12.13
C ILE A 203 3.50 10.66 13.49
N SER A 204 3.56 9.34 13.68
CA SER A 204 3.29 8.70 14.96
C SER A 204 4.21 9.26 16.06
N THR A 205 5.50 9.35 15.79
CA THR A 205 6.50 9.83 16.75
C THR A 205 6.32 11.31 17.06
N GLU A 206 6.12 12.14 16.04
CA GLU A 206 5.95 13.59 16.20
C GLU A 206 4.62 13.96 16.89
N SER A 207 3.56 13.17 16.70
CA SER A 207 2.24 13.39 17.32
C SER A 207 2.21 13.18 18.83
N ARG A 208 3.23 12.52 19.40
CA ARG A 208 3.32 12.13 20.82
C ARG A 208 2.09 11.35 21.31
N LEU A 209 1.38 10.69 20.40
CA LEU A 209 0.25 9.83 20.74
C LEU A 209 0.74 8.61 21.52
N GLN A 210 0.12 8.36 22.66
CA GLN A 210 0.36 7.14 23.45
C GLN A 210 -0.28 5.90 22.80
N LYS A 211 -1.23 6.12 21.87
CA LYS A 211 -1.92 5.06 21.15
C LYS A 211 -1.12 4.62 19.93
N PRO A 212 -1.11 3.32 19.61
CA PRO A 212 -0.43 2.84 18.40
C PRO A 212 -1.11 3.39 17.14
N PHE A 213 -0.33 4.00 16.25
CA PHE A 213 -0.81 4.56 15.00
C PHE A 213 -0.38 3.74 13.79
N THR A 214 -1.36 3.32 12.98
CA THR A 214 -1.17 2.71 11.66
C THR A 214 -2.36 3.07 10.77
N CYS A 215 -2.25 2.88 9.45
CA CYS A 215 -3.39 3.06 8.55
C CYS A 215 -4.57 2.12 8.85
N HIS A 216 -4.32 0.93 9.39
CA HIS A 216 -5.42 0.07 9.83
C HIS A 216 -6.13 0.64 11.06
N LYS A 217 -5.43 1.37 11.94
CA LYS A 217 -6.04 2.04 13.10
C LYS A 217 -6.96 3.19 12.69
N LEU A 218 -6.67 3.93 11.62
CA LEU A 218 -7.59 4.92 11.04
C LEU A 218 -8.91 4.27 10.60
N ARG A 219 -8.82 3.12 9.92
CA ARG A 219 -9.98 2.34 9.53
C ARG A 219 -10.78 1.80 10.73
N HIS A 220 -10.09 1.38 11.80
CA HIS A 220 -10.74 0.94 13.03
C HIS A 220 -11.48 2.10 13.70
N ALA A 221 -10.86 3.27 13.77
CA ALA A 221 -11.48 4.48 14.31
C ALA A 221 -12.74 4.86 13.52
N ALA A 222 -12.67 4.85 12.18
CA ALA A 222 -13.81 5.09 11.30
C ALA A 222 -14.99 4.14 11.56
N ALA A 223 -14.73 2.83 11.68
CA ALA A 223 -15.77 1.86 12.03
C ALA A 223 -16.35 2.09 13.43
N THR A 224 -15.48 2.40 14.40
CA THR A 224 -15.90 2.67 15.79
C THR A 224 -16.81 3.88 15.84
N GLU A 225 -16.45 4.96 15.17
CA GLU A 225 -17.24 6.19 15.12
C GLU A 225 -18.63 5.94 14.52
N LEU A 226 -18.73 5.21 13.42
CA LEU A 226 -20.02 4.86 12.83
C LEU A 226 -20.89 4.01 13.78
N VAL A 227 -20.28 3.09 14.53
CA VAL A 227 -20.99 2.29 15.54
C VAL A 227 -21.47 3.18 16.69
N LEU A 228 -20.63 4.08 17.19
CA LEU A 228 -20.97 5.02 18.27
C LEU A 228 -22.07 6.02 17.84
N GLN A 229 -22.11 6.39 16.56
CA GLN A 229 -23.18 7.22 15.98
C GLN A 229 -24.48 6.44 15.73
N GLY A 230 -24.52 5.13 16.02
CA GLY A 230 -25.71 4.30 15.85
C GLY A 230 -26.05 4.00 14.39
N VAL A 231 -25.08 4.07 13.47
CA VAL A 231 -25.31 3.73 12.06
C VAL A 231 -25.61 2.23 11.94
N GLN A 232 -26.59 1.89 11.12
CA GLN A 232 -27.01 0.50 10.94
C GLN A 232 -25.84 -0.38 10.43
N GLU A 233 -25.68 -1.57 11.03
CA GLU A 233 -24.62 -2.53 10.71
C GLU A 233 -24.48 -2.81 9.22
N GLY A 234 -25.59 -2.97 8.49
CA GLY A 234 -25.57 -3.20 7.04
C GLY A 234 -24.91 -2.05 6.26
N ILE A 235 -25.19 -0.81 6.66
CA ILE A 235 -24.61 0.40 6.06
C ILE A 235 -23.11 0.46 6.39
N ILE A 236 -22.73 0.20 7.64
CA ILE A 236 -21.32 0.17 8.06
C ILE A 236 -20.56 -0.89 7.26
N LYS A 237 -21.07 -2.13 7.19
CA LYS A 237 -20.45 -3.20 6.40
C LYS A 237 -20.27 -2.79 4.94
N LYS A 238 -21.27 -2.15 4.34
CA LYS A 238 -21.20 -1.65 2.96
C LYS A 238 -20.14 -0.56 2.80
N LYS A 239 -20.12 0.48 3.64
CA LYS A 239 -19.11 1.57 3.61
C LYS A 239 -17.69 1.02 3.80
N MET A 240 -17.51 0.13 4.78
CA MET A 240 -16.21 -0.47 5.07
C MET A 240 -15.79 -1.50 4.01
N GLY A 241 -16.67 -1.99 3.15
CA GLY A 241 -16.35 -3.04 2.17
C GLY A 241 -16.12 -4.41 2.84
N TRP A 242 -16.96 -4.74 3.82
CA TRP A 242 -17.08 -6.06 4.42
C TRP A 242 -18.18 -6.88 3.72
N SER A 243 -18.06 -8.20 3.72
CA SER A 243 -19.15 -9.07 3.27
C SER A 243 -20.35 -8.96 4.24
N ALA A 244 -21.55 -9.25 3.75
CA ALA A 244 -22.76 -9.23 4.58
C ALA A 244 -22.64 -10.14 5.81
N SER A 245 -22.02 -11.32 5.65
CA SER A 245 -21.75 -12.30 6.71
C SER A 245 -20.53 -11.99 7.59
N SER A 246 -19.85 -10.87 7.38
CA SER A 246 -18.59 -10.59 8.06
C SER A 246 -18.77 -10.36 9.56
N PRO A 247 -18.04 -11.06 10.45
CA PRO A 247 -18.07 -10.82 11.89
C PRO A 247 -17.22 -9.61 12.31
N MET A 248 -16.72 -8.81 11.36
CA MET A 248 -15.76 -7.75 11.65
C MET A 248 -16.33 -6.64 12.53
N ILE A 249 -17.63 -6.32 12.38
CA ILE A 249 -18.28 -5.28 13.18
C ILE A 249 -18.39 -5.65 14.67
N ALA A 250 -18.46 -6.95 14.98
CA ALA A 250 -18.55 -7.47 16.34
C ALA A 250 -17.37 -7.07 17.24
N ARG A 251 -16.27 -6.57 16.65
CA ARG A 251 -15.09 -6.06 17.37
C ARG A 251 -15.26 -4.64 17.92
N TYR A 252 -16.26 -3.90 17.45
CA TYR A 252 -16.54 -2.51 17.84
C TYR A 252 -17.86 -2.38 18.59
N THR A 253 -18.75 -3.35 18.43
CA THR A 253 -19.99 -3.44 19.17
C THR A 253 -19.73 -4.13 20.50
N HIS A 254 -19.42 -3.34 21.51
CA HIS A 254 -19.64 -3.73 22.90
C HIS A 254 -20.82 -2.89 23.39
N PRO A 255 -22.07 -3.36 23.22
CA PRO A 255 -23.18 -2.68 23.85
C PRO A 255 -22.90 -2.69 25.36
N ASN A 256 -22.53 -1.53 25.89
CA ASN A 256 -22.62 -1.28 27.31
C ASN A 256 -24.09 -0.96 27.63
N ASP A 257 -24.47 -1.13 28.88
CA ASP A 257 -25.87 -0.92 29.30
C ASP A 257 -26.37 0.49 28.93
N ASP A 258 -25.47 1.48 28.95
CA ASP A 258 -25.75 2.84 28.49
C ASP A 258 -26.18 2.91 27.02
N SER A 259 -25.54 2.16 26.11
CA SER A 259 -25.89 2.15 24.69
C SER A 259 -27.27 1.52 24.45
N VAL A 260 -27.63 0.52 25.24
CA VAL A 260 -28.96 -0.11 25.21
C VAL A 260 -30.01 0.91 25.70
N ILE A 261 -29.75 1.56 26.83
CA ILE A 261 -30.64 2.59 27.39
C ILE A 261 -30.84 3.74 26.39
N GLN A 262 -29.76 4.22 25.74
CA GLN A 262 -29.82 5.27 24.72
C GLN A 262 -30.68 4.87 23.52
N ALA A 263 -30.47 3.66 22.99
CA ALA A 263 -31.25 3.16 21.87
C ALA A 263 -32.75 3.04 22.23
N THR A 264 -33.06 2.57 23.44
CA THR A 264 -34.44 2.46 23.93
C THR A 264 -35.09 3.83 24.16
N LEU A 265 -34.36 4.80 24.71
CA LEU A 265 -34.86 6.17 24.90
C LEU A 265 -35.18 6.83 23.54
N LYS A 266 -34.32 6.64 22.53
CA LYS A 266 -34.54 7.16 21.18
C LYS A 266 -35.82 6.61 20.53
N ILE A 267 -36.15 5.34 20.76
CA ILE A 267 -37.42 4.73 20.30
C ILE A 267 -38.63 5.43 20.93
N GLN A 268 -38.51 5.92 22.17
CA GLN A 268 -39.57 6.63 22.89
C GLN A 268 -39.61 8.14 22.57
N GLY A 269 -38.85 8.61 21.58
CA GLY A 269 -38.74 10.03 21.26
C GLY A 269 -38.03 10.87 22.33
N LYS A 270 -37.32 10.23 23.26
CA LYS A 270 -36.50 10.88 24.28
C LYS A 270 -35.05 10.80 23.84
N GLU A 271 -34.39 11.92 23.61
CA GLU A 271 -32.95 11.95 23.39
C GLU A 271 -32.27 12.32 24.70
N ARG A 272 -31.37 11.44 25.20
CA ARG A 272 -30.26 11.91 26.02
C ARG A 272 -29.28 12.57 25.04
N ASP A 273 -28.59 13.64 25.45
CA ASP A 273 -27.62 14.33 24.59
C ASP A 273 -26.77 13.32 23.81
N ALA A 274 -27.03 13.24 22.49
CA ALA A 274 -26.19 12.44 21.62
C ALA A 274 -24.76 12.97 21.79
N ARG A 275 -23.79 12.05 21.92
CA ARG A 275 -22.39 12.47 21.97
C ARG A 275 -22.15 13.32 20.73
N LYS A 276 -21.92 14.63 20.92
CA LYS A 276 -21.71 15.54 19.79
C LYS A 276 -20.55 14.94 18.97
N PRO A 277 -20.72 14.75 17.66
CA PRO A 277 -19.63 14.24 16.85
C PRO A 277 -18.47 15.22 17.00
N THR A 278 -17.33 14.73 17.48
CA THR A 278 -16.13 15.55 17.52
C THR A 278 -15.78 15.91 16.08
N ILE A 279 -15.65 17.21 15.81
CA ILE A 279 -15.44 17.74 14.48
C ILE A 279 -13.99 17.48 14.07
N ILE A 280 -13.78 16.81 12.94
CA ILE A 280 -12.48 16.78 12.28
C ILE A 280 -12.25 18.14 11.64
N ASN A 281 -11.16 18.81 12.01
CA ASN A 281 -10.82 20.13 11.49
C ASN A 281 -10.69 20.07 9.97
N GLN A 282 -11.31 21.02 9.27
CA GLN A 282 -11.08 21.21 7.84
C GLN A 282 -9.85 22.10 7.66
N PRO A 283 -8.98 21.81 6.68
CA PRO A 283 -7.89 22.70 6.36
C PRO A 283 -8.47 23.94 5.67
N GLU A 284 -7.81 25.07 5.82
CA GLU A 284 -8.14 26.24 5.01
C GLU A 284 -7.95 25.91 3.52
N LYS A 285 -8.76 26.57 2.68
CA LYS A 285 -8.58 26.52 1.23
C LYS A 285 -7.23 27.14 0.92
N LEU A 286 -6.43 26.48 0.08
CA LEU A 286 -5.21 27.08 -0.44
C LEU A 286 -5.54 28.44 -1.05
N SER A 287 -4.83 29.46 -0.60
CA SER A 287 -4.96 30.82 -1.10
C SER A 287 -4.28 30.95 -2.47
N ILE A 288 -4.60 32.02 -3.21
CA ILE A 288 -3.91 32.34 -4.48
C ILE A 288 -2.40 32.47 -4.25
N THR A 289 -1.98 32.97 -3.10
CA THR A 289 -0.57 33.08 -2.69
C THR A 289 0.11 31.71 -2.51
N ASP A 290 -0.59 30.70 -2.00
CA ASP A 290 -0.04 29.35 -1.88
C ASP A 290 0.12 28.67 -3.25
N ALA A 291 -0.82 28.91 -4.17
CA ALA A 291 -0.73 28.46 -5.56
C ALA A 291 0.40 29.18 -6.32
N ALA A 292 0.65 30.46 -6.03
CA ALA A 292 1.75 31.23 -6.59
C ALA A 292 3.12 30.70 -6.13
N GLY A 293 3.29 30.35 -4.85
CA GLY A 293 4.52 29.73 -4.36
C GLY A 293 4.82 28.39 -5.04
N HIS A 294 3.77 27.63 -5.37
CA HIS A 294 3.89 26.41 -6.15
C HIS A 294 4.27 26.64 -7.61
N LEU A 295 3.72 27.69 -8.23
CA LEU A 295 4.08 28.12 -9.58
C LEU A 295 5.56 28.53 -9.63
N PHE A 296 6.03 29.33 -8.68
CA PHE A 296 7.45 29.69 -8.56
C PHE A 296 8.35 28.46 -8.45
N LYS A 297 7.96 27.47 -7.64
CA LYS A 297 8.74 26.23 -7.52
C LYS A 297 8.76 25.41 -8.81
N LEU A 298 7.65 25.37 -9.54
CA LEU A 298 7.61 24.74 -10.86
C LEU A 298 8.46 25.48 -11.89
N GLU A 299 8.51 26.81 -11.83
CA GLU A 299 9.38 27.62 -12.67
C GLU A 299 10.86 27.32 -12.38
N GLU A 300 11.25 27.26 -11.11
CA GLU A 300 12.61 26.90 -10.69
C GLU A 300 13.00 25.47 -11.14
N GLU A 301 12.08 24.50 -10.98
CA GLU A 301 12.29 23.12 -11.45
C GLU A 301 12.40 23.06 -12.99
N ASN A 302 11.61 23.85 -13.71
CA ASN A 302 11.68 23.95 -15.18
C ASN A 302 13.00 24.58 -15.65
N GLU A 303 13.47 25.63 -15.00
CA GLU A 303 14.77 26.24 -15.30
C GLU A 303 15.90 25.24 -15.08
N THR A 304 15.85 24.50 -13.97
CA THR A 304 16.82 23.45 -13.66
C THR A 304 16.81 22.34 -14.72
N MET A 305 15.62 21.94 -15.21
CA MET A 305 15.50 20.95 -16.28
C MET A 305 16.03 21.48 -17.62
N LYS A 306 15.74 22.73 -17.98
CA LYS A 306 16.30 23.36 -19.19
C LYS A 306 17.84 23.38 -19.15
N ALA A 307 18.42 23.79 -18.04
CA ALA A 307 19.88 23.80 -17.86
C ALA A 307 20.49 22.38 -18.00
N LYS A 308 19.79 21.34 -17.53
CA LYS A 308 20.22 19.94 -17.71
C LYS A 308 20.15 19.48 -19.16
N ILE A 309 19.12 19.89 -19.90
CA ILE A 309 18.98 19.58 -21.32
C ILE A 309 20.11 20.25 -22.12
N GLU A 310 20.34 21.54 -21.91
CA GLU A 310 21.43 22.28 -22.57
C GLU A 310 22.80 21.67 -22.28
N ALA A 311 23.06 21.28 -21.02
CA ALA A 311 24.31 20.60 -20.65
C ALA A 311 24.45 19.21 -21.30
N MET A 312 23.33 18.52 -21.56
CA MET A 312 23.33 17.23 -22.24
C MET A 312 23.61 17.38 -23.74
N GLU A 313 22.98 18.36 -24.39
CA GLU A 313 23.21 18.72 -25.80
C GLU A 313 24.67 19.16 -26.02
N ALA A 314 25.24 19.97 -25.12
CA ALA A 314 26.64 20.38 -25.19
C ALA A 314 27.62 19.18 -25.09
N LYS A 315 27.30 18.17 -24.26
CA LYS A 315 28.10 16.93 -24.15
C LYS A 315 27.96 16.04 -25.37
N GLU A 316 26.84 16.08 -26.06
CA GLU A 316 26.62 15.36 -27.31
C GLU A 316 27.43 16.00 -28.44
N ALA A 317 27.37 17.33 -28.59
CA ALA A 317 28.18 18.07 -29.55
C ALA A 317 29.70 17.89 -29.34
N LEU A 318 30.17 17.85 -28.09
CA LEU A 318 31.57 17.57 -27.78
C LEU A 318 31.98 16.15 -28.19
N ARG A 319 31.11 15.15 -27.97
CA ARG A 319 31.36 13.77 -28.38
C ARG A 319 31.42 13.62 -29.90
N ASP A 320 30.53 14.28 -30.63
CA ASP A 320 30.54 14.28 -32.09
C ASP A 320 31.81 14.94 -32.65
N SER A 321 32.25 16.05 -32.05
CA SER A 321 33.52 16.70 -32.39
C SER A 321 34.73 15.80 -32.14
N GLN A 322 34.78 15.14 -30.97
CA GLN A 322 35.82 14.17 -30.63
C GLN A 322 35.82 12.97 -31.59
N PHE A 323 34.64 12.49 -31.98
CA PHE A 323 34.48 11.40 -32.93
C PHE A 323 35.03 11.75 -34.31
N GLU A 324 34.73 12.95 -34.82
CA GLU A 324 35.29 13.40 -36.10
C GLU A 324 36.80 13.65 -36.03
N MET A 325 37.32 14.13 -34.89
CA MET A 325 38.76 14.26 -34.69
C MET A 325 39.46 12.89 -34.73
N LEU A 326 38.89 11.88 -34.06
CA LEU A 326 39.42 10.52 -34.04
C LEU A 326 39.39 9.88 -35.42
N LYS A 327 38.28 10.08 -36.16
CA LYS A 327 38.10 9.59 -37.53
C LYS A 327 39.14 10.18 -38.48
N ASN A 328 39.40 11.49 -38.41
CA ASN A 328 40.44 12.15 -39.21
C ASN A 328 41.84 11.65 -38.86
N LEU A 329 42.12 11.41 -37.58
CA LEU A 329 43.40 10.88 -37.13
C LEU A 329 43.63 9.46 -37.68
N ILE A 330 42.63 8.58 -37.58
CA ILE A 330 42.66 7.21 -38.11
C ILE A 330 42.88 7.25 -39.62
N ILE A 331 42.07 8.01 -40.38
CA ILE A 331 42.23 8.16 -41.84
C ILE A 331 43.65 8.60 -42.18
N SER A 332 44.20 9.61 -41.50
CA SER A 332 45.56 10.10 -41.78
C SER A 332 46.64 9.05 -41.50
N SER A 333 46.46 8.23 -40.46
CA SER A 333 47.39 7.16 -40.09
C SER A 333 47.30 5.95 -41.02
N THR A 334 46.09 5.59 -41.46
CA THR A 334 45.85 4.50 -42.43
C THR A 334 46.40 4.86 -43.81
N ILE A 335 46.23 6.12 -44.24
CA ILE A 335 46.84 6.62 -45.49
C ILE A 335 48.37 6.61 -45.42
N ARG A 336 48.97 6.92 -44.26
CA ARG A 336 50.44 6.87 -44.08
C ARG A 336 51.01 5.46 -43.98
N ALA A 337 50.20 4.47 -43.58
CA ALA A 337 50.64 3.10 -43.33
C ALA A 337 50.34 2.12 -44.47
N ALA A 338 49.55 2.52 -45.47
CA ALA A 338 49.15 1.66 -46.58
C ALA A 338 49.85 2.05 -47.89
N ASP A 339 50.32 1.04 -48.63
CA ASP A 339 50.70 1.12 -50.04
C ASP A 339 49.44 1.41 -50.90
N GLU A 340 49.57 2.21 -51.96
CA GLU A 340 48.49 2.65 -52.88
C GLU A 340 47.57 1.52 -53.38
N GLU A 341 48.06 0.30 -53.52
CA GLU A 341 47.30 -0.86 -54.00
C GLU A 341 46.36 -1.42 -52.91
N THR A 342 46.73 -1.25 -51.64
CA THR A 342 45.93 -1.70 -50.48
C THR A 342 44.74 -0.77 -50.24
N LEU A 343 44.90 0.53 -50.49
CA LEU A 343 43.86 1.56 -50.30
C LEU A 343 42.72 1.46 -51.34
N LYS A 344 42.99 0.94 -52.55
CA LYS A 344 41.99 0.78 -53.61
C LYS A 344 40.93 -0.28 -53.32
N ASN A 345 41.22 -1.23 -52.43
CA ASN A 345 40.35 -2.38 -52.13
C ASN A 345 39.60 -2.27 -50.79
N VAL A 346 39.71 -1.14 -50.08
CA VAL A 346 39.04 -0.93 -48.79
C VAL A 346 37.62 -0.40 -49.02
N ASP A 347 36.60 -1.18 -48.64
CA ASP A 347 35.22 -0.67 -48.54
C ASP A 347 35.04 0.11 -47.23
N PHE A 348 35.21 1.42 -47.33
CA PHE A 348 35.08 2.34 -46.19
C PHE A 348 33.66 2.38 -45.60
N ASN A 349 32.62 1.97 -46.33
CA ASN A 349 31.26 1.91 -45.79
C ASN A 349 31.08 0.73 -44.84
N GLU A 350 31.71 -0.41 -45.14
CA GLU A 350 31.69 -1.59 -44.28
C GLU A 350 32.48 -1.36 -42.98
N VAL A 351 33.66 -0.73 -43.08
CA VAL A 351 34.45 -0.31 -41.91
C VAL A 351 33.64 0.64 -41.01
N LYS A 352 32.93 1.61 -41.60
CA LYS A 352 32.08 2.57 -40.87
C LYS A 352 30.91 1.88 -40.16
N LYS A 353 30.28 0.89 -40.79
CA LYS A 353 29.20 0.09 -40.20
C LYS A 353 29.69 -0.72 -39.00
N ASN A 354 30.81 -1.43 -39.14
CA ASN A 354 31.37 -2.27 -38.09
C ASN A 354 31.84 -1.47 -36.87
N LEU A 355 32.41 -0.27 -37.08
CA LEU A 355 32.82 0.61 -35.98
C LEU A 355 31.60 1.14 -35.19
N SER A 356 30.52 1.49 -35.90
CA SER A 356 29.28 1.97 -35.28
C SER A 356 28.57 0.87 -34.47
N GLU A 357 28.59 -0.38 -34.94
CA GLU A 357 28.03 -1.53 -34.22
C GLU A 357 28.86 -1.92 -32.98
N ALA A 358 30.20 -1.88 -33.07
CA ALA A 358 31.07 -2.19 -31.94
C ALA A 358 30.94 -1.20 -30.77
N LEU A 359 30.64 0.07 -31.07
CA LEU A 359 30.48 1.13 -30.05
C LEU A 359 29.08 1.18 -29.43
N LYS A 360 28.03 0.70 -30.12
CA LYS A 360 26.67 0.57 -29.55
C LYS A 360 26.55 -0.57 -28.53
N ASN A 361 27.49 -1.52 -28.53
CA ASN A 361 27.52 -2.69 -27.66
C ASN A 361 28.42 -2.51 -26.40
N LYS A 362 28.90 -1.29 -26.15
CA LYS A 362 29.59 -0.87 -24.90
C LYS A 362 28.79 0.24 -24.25
#